data_AF-A0A5B8W856-F1
#
_entry.id   AF-A0A5B8W856-F1
#
_cell.length_a   1.000
_cell.length_b   1.000
_cell.length_c   1.000
_cell.angle_alpha   90.00
_cell.angle_beta   90.00
_cell.angle_gamma   90.00
#
_symmetry.space_group_name_H-M   'P 1'
#
loop_
_entity.id
_entity.type
_entity.pdbx_description
1 polymer ?
#
loop_
_entity_poly.entity_id
_entity_poly.type
_entity_poly.pdbx_seq_one_letter_code
_entity_poly.pdbx_strand_id
1 'polypeptide(L)'
;MNYFEFYGIPESFDIEAAKLKKKFYELSKLYHPDFYAGEDEAKQQEILELSTLNNKAYQVLNDPARRMEYILKLHNLVSEGAKPQLPADFLMEMMDINERLMEVDNSTELASITAEVLAFEADINENLHELTTDYTQLDHTAQEERRIKIANIYYRQKYLLRIKESLDTFAARL
;
A
#
# COMPACT_ATOMS: atom_id res chain seq x y z
N MET A 1 11.98 -6.52 15.13
CA MET A 1 10.53 -6.68 15.36
C MET A 1 9.79 -5.82 14.35
N ASN A 2 8.90 -6.43 13.56
CA ASN A 2 8.02 -5.73 12.61
C ASN A 2 6.70 -5.29 13.29
N TYR A 3 5.83 -4.55 12.59
CA TYR A 3 4.59 -4.00 13.15
C TYR A 3 3.54 -5.05 13.47
N PHE A 4 3.51 -6.16 12.73
CA PHE A 4 2.60 -7.29 13.00
C PHE A 4 3.02 -8.00 14.29
N GLU A 5 4.32 -8.26 14.44
CA GLU A 5 4.92 -8.81 15.66
C GLU A 5 4.67 -7.89 16.87
N PHE A 6 4.82 -6.57 16.70
CA PHE A 6 4.55 -5.59 17.75
C PHE A 6 3.11 -5.65 18.28
N TYR A 7 2.12 -5.86 17.40
CA TYR A 7 0.72 -6.02 17.79
C TYR A 7 0.34 -7.46 18.17
N GLY A 8 1.23 -8.43 17.97
CA GLY A 8 0.94 -9.85 18.14
C GLY A 8 -0.18 -10.34 17.21
N ILE A 9 -0.21 -9.85 15.97
CA ILE A 9 -1.18 -10.25 14.94
C ILE A 9 -0.45 -10.91 13.75
N PRO A 10 -1.11 -11.80 12.99
CA PRO A 10 -0.51 -12.35 11.78
C PRO A 10 -0.29 -11.27 10.72
N GLU A 11 0.75 -11.46 9.89
CA GLU A 11 0.95 -10.68 8.67
C GLU A 11 -0.24 -10.89 7.73
N SER A 12 -0.92 -9.81 7.35
CA SER A 12 -2.05 -9.86 6.43
C SER A 12 -2.15 -8.56 5.66
N PHE A 13 -2.48 -8.66 4.37
CA PHE A 13 -2.88 -7.52 3.55
C PHE A 13 -4.30 -7.03 3.91
N ASP A 14 -5.16 -7.94 4.38
CA ASP A 14 -6.51 -7.64 4.85
C ASP A 14 -6.59 -7.78 6.38
N ILE A 15 -6.55 -6.63 7.06
CA ILE A 15 -6.69 -6.51 8.51
C ILE A 15 -8.01 -5.79 8.80
N GLU A 16 -8.82 -6.39 9.66
CA GLU A 16 -10.04 -5.77 10.17
C GLU A 16 -9.71 -4.51 11.00
N ALA A 17 -10.11 -3.34 10.49
CA ALA A 17 -9.78 -2.04 11.09
C ALA A 17 -10.21 -1.93 12.56
N ALA A 18 -11.35 -2.53 12.93
CA ALA A 18 -11.82 -2.55 14.32
C ALA A 18 -10.86 -3.29 15.27
N LYS A 19 -10.31 -4.44 14.83
CA LYS A 19 -9.33 -5.21 15.61
C LYS A 19 -8.01 -4.47 15.74
N LEU A 20 -7.52 -3.87 14.65
CA LEU A 20 -6.30 -3.06 14.68
C LEU A 20 -6.44 -1.85 15.60
N LYS A 21 -7.56 -1.12 15.50
CA LYS A 21 -7.86 0.04 16.34
C LYS A 21 -7.95 -0.33 17.83
N LYS A 22 -8.54 -1.48 18.15
CA LYS A 22 -8.56 -1.99 19.53
C LYS A 22 -7.14 -2.23 20.05
N LYS A 23 -6.28 -2.90 19.28
CA LYS A 23 -4.87 -3.12 19.63
C LYS A 23 -4.09 -1.82 19.82
N PHE A 24 -4.31 -0.85 18.94
CA PHE A 24 -3.72 0.47 19.08
C PHE A 24 -4.08 1.13 20.40
N TYR A 25 -5.35 1.15 20.80
CA TYR A 25 -5.76 1.76 22.07
C TYR A 25 -5.25 1.01 23.30
N GLU A 26 -5.23 -0.33 23.26
CA GLU A 26 -4.65 -1.16 24.31
C GLU A 26 -3.19 -0.76 24.57
N LEU A 27 -2.38 -0.67 23.51
CA LEU A 27 -0.97 -0.29 23.62
C LEU A 27 -0.76 1.19 23.90
N SER A 28 -1.63 2.09 23.41
CA SER A 28 -1.55 3.53 23.72
C SER A 28 -1.76 3.80 25.20
N LYS A 29 -2.66 3.05 25.85
CA LYS A 29 -2.84 3.13 27.30
C LYS A 29 -1.66 2.53 28.04
N LEU A 30 -1.13 1.40 27.57
CA LEU A 30 0.01 0.73 28.18
C LEU A 30 1.30 1.57 28.12
N TYR A 31 1.53 2.28 27.02
CA TYR A 31 2.74 3.07 26.78
C TYR A 31 2.52 4.58 26.91
N HIS A 32 1.51 5.02 27.67
CA HIS A 32 1.28 6.45 27.87
C HIS A 32 2.38 7.04 28.77
N PRO A 33 3.16 8.03 28.32
CA PRO A 33 4.29 8.58 29.10
C PRO A 33 3.90 9.08 30.49
N ASP A 34 2.70 9.68 30.63
CA ASP A 34 2.20 10.17 31.92
C ASP A 34 2.13 9.10 33.03
N PHE A 35 1.92 7.83 32.68
CA PHE A 35 1.91 6.75 33.68
C PHE A 35 3.30 6.39 34.20
N TYR A 36 4.36 6.87 33.56
CA TYR A 36 5.75 6.55 33.86
C TYR A 36 6.59 7.79 34.21
N ALA A 37 5.97 8.96 34.41
CA ALA A 37 6.66 10.21 34.72
C ALA A 37 7.46 10.19 36.04
N GLY A 38 7.18 9.23 36.93
CA GLY A 38 7.93 9.02 38.17
C GLY A 38 9.03 7.95 38.10
N GLU A 39 9.18 7.27 36.96
CA GLU A 39 10.21 6.24 36.75
C GLU A 39 11.57 6.86 36.41
N ASP A 40 12.61 6.04 36.35
CA ASP A 40 13.94 6.48 35.90
C ASP A 40 13.94 6.93 34.42
N GLU A 41 14.95 7.72 34.06
CA GLU A 41 15.08 8.29 32.70
C GLU A 41 15.14 7.21 31.62
N ALA A 42 15.79 6.07 31.89
CA ALA A 42 15.89 4.98 30.93
C ALA A 42 14.50 4.38 30.64
N LYS A 43 13.67 4.22 31.68
CA LYS A 43 12.32 3.71 31.54
C LYS A 43 11.40 4.70 30.84
N GLN A 44 11.51 5.99 31.17
CA GLN A 44 10.75 7.03 30.48
C GLN A 44 11.06 7.07 28.98
N GLN A 45 12.34 6.96 28.62
CA GLN A 45 12.78 6.89 27.22
C GLN A 45 12.26 5.64 26.51
N GLU A 46 12.32 4.47 27.14
CA GLU A 46 11.77 3.21 26.60
C GLU A 46 10.28 3.36 26.29
N ILE A 47 9.50 3.92 27.21
CA ILE A 47 8.05 4.11 27.04
C ILE A 47 7.75 5.10 25.91
N LEU A 48 8.53 6.18 25.80
CA LEU A 48 8.40 7.15 24.71
C LEU A 48 8.65 6.49 23.34
N GLU A 49 9.66 5.63 23.23
CA GLU A 49 9.97 4.87 22.02
C GLU A 49 8.84 3.90 21.65
N LEU A 50 8.29 3.17 22.62
CA LEU A 50 7.17 2.26 22.42
C LEU A 50 5.88 2.99 22.02
N SER A 51 5.60 4.15 22.61
CA SER A 51 4.48 5.01 22.22
C SER A 51 4.62 5.50 20.78
N THR A 52 5.83 5.94 20.41
CA THR A 52 6.14 6.36 19.05
C THR A 52 6.01 5.21 18.05
N LEU A 53 6.50 4.01 18.42
CA LEU A 53 6.36 2.80 17.62
C LEU A 53 4.90 2.43 17.40
N ASN A 54 4.06 2.48 18.45
CA ASN A 54 2.63 2.20 18.34
C ASN A 54 1.92 3.13 17.37
N ASN A 55 2.21 4.44 17.42
CA ASN A 55 1.63 5.40 16.48
C ASN A 55 2.04 5.11 15.03
N LYS A 56 3.33 4.83 14.80
CA LYS A 56 3.84 4.51 13.45
C LYS A 56 3.25 3.20 12.92
N ALA A 57 3.22 2.15 13.75
CA ALA A 57 2.66 0.85 13.40
C ALA A 57 1.17 0.98 13.04
N TYR A 58 0.39 1.70 13.85
CA TYR A 58 -1.02 1.95 13.53
C TYR A 58 -1.18 2.74 12.24
N GLN A 59 -0.41 3.82 12.04
CA GLN A 59 -0.52 4.64 10.83
C GLN A 59 -0.22 3.85 9.56
N VAL A 60 0.78 2.97 9.60
CA VAL A 60 1.16 2.14 8.45
C VAL A 60 0.16 1.01 8.23
N LEU A 61 -0.22 0.29 9.29
CA LEU A 61 -1.13 -0.85 9.16
C LEU A 61 -2.58 -0.43 8.95
N ASN A 62 -3.01 0.78 9.31
CA ASN A 62 -4.40 1.20 9.13
C ASN A 62 -4.72 1.63 7.68
N ASP A 63 -3.72 2.05 6.92
CA ASP A 63 -3.84 2.44 5.52
C ASP A 63 -3.52 1.23 4.61
N PRO A 64 -4.47 0.74 3.78
CA PRO A 64 -4.25 -0.44 2.95
C PRO A 64 -3.05 -0.32 1.99
N ALA A 65 -2.83 0.85 1.39
CA ALA A 65 -1.73 1.07 0.45
C ALA A 65 -0.37 1.07 1.18
N ARG A 66 -0.29 1.75 2.33
CA ARG A 66 0.92 1.75 3.17
C ARG A 66 1.20 0.37 3.76
N ARG A 67 0.16 -0.35 4.17
CA ARG A 67 0.26 -1.73 4.67
C ARG A 67 0.80 -2.66 3.60
N MET A 68 0.26 -2.59 2.39
CA MET A 68 0.74 -3.36 1.25
C MET A 68 2.22 -3.07 0.98
N GLU A 69 2.60 -1.80 0.86
CA GLU A 69 4.01 -1.41 0.67
C GLU A 69 4.90 -1.91 1.80
N TYR A 70 4.44 -1.81 3.04
CA TYR A 70 5.19 -2.27 4.21
C TYR A 70 5.47 -3.77 4.17
N ILE A 71 4.45 -4.60 3.90
CA ILE A 71 4.62 -6.04 3.75
C ILE A 71 5.62 -6.34 2.63
N LEU A 72 5.47 -5.72 1.46
CA LEU A 72 6.38 -5.95 0.34
C LEU A 72 7.83 -5.53 0.67
N LYS A 73 8.04 -4.46 1.44
CA LYS A 73 9.36 -4.04 1.93
C LYS A 73 9.96 -5.06 2.91
N LEU A 74 9.16 -5.62 3.82
CA LEU A 74 9.62 -6.67 4.75
C LEU A 74 10.19 -7.89 4.01
N HIS A 75 9.64 -8.20 2.84
CA HIS A 75 10.06 -9.32 1.99
C HIS A 75 11.04 -8.92 0.87
N ASN A 76 11.60 -7.71 0.90
CA ASN A 76 12.54 -7.19 -0.11
C ASN A 76 12.01 -7.19 -1.56
N LEU A 77 10.70 -7.17 -1.74
CA LEU A 77 10.07 -7.18 -3.08
C LEU A 77 9.92 -5.79 -3.66
N VAL A 78 9.94 -4.76 -2.81
CA VAL A 78 9.93 -3.37 -3.23
C VAL A 78 10.96 -2.56 -2.44
N SER A 79 11.58 -1.60 -3.10
CA SER A 79 12.48 -0.64 -2.47
C SER A 79 12.33 0.74 -3.10
N GLU A 80 12.71 1.76 -2.34
CA GLU A 80 12.71 3.14 -2.83
C GLU A 80 13.76 3.30 -3.93
N GLY A 81 13.33 3.73 -5.11
CA GLY A 81 14.20 3.95 -6.26
C GLY A 81 14.50 2.71 -7.12
N ALA A 82 14.04 1.52 -6.74
CA ALA A 82 14.08 0.37 -7.65
C ALA A 82 13.23 0.69 -8.89
N LYS A 83 13.80 0.46 -10.08
CA LYS A 83 13.04 0.45 -11.33
C LYS A 83 12.32 -0.90 -11.40
N PRO A 84 11.00 -0.95 -11.20
CA PRO A 84 10.28 -2.20 -11.34
C PRO A 84 10.40 -2.69 -12.77
N GLN A 85 10.67 -3.98 -12.93
CA GLN A 85 10.42 -4.65 -14.20
C GLN A 85 8.92 -4.92 -14.28
N LEU A 86 8.19 -3.95 -14.84
CA LEU A 86 6.79 -4.14 -15.18
C LEU A 86 6.66 -5.14 -16.35
N PRO A 87 5.56 -5.90 -16.41
CA PRO A 87 5.30 -6.81 -17.52
C PRO A 87 5.26 -6.06 -18.86
N ALA A 88 5.78 -6.69 -19.92
CA ALA A 88 5.95 -6.05 -21.22
C ALA A 88 4.62 -5.70 -21.90
N ASP A 89 3.61 -6.56 -21.73
CA ASP A 89 2.22 -6.34 -22.12
C ASP A 89 1.66 -5.07 -21.47
N PHE A 90 1.80 -4.93 -20.15
CA PHE A 90 1.35 -3.74 -19.43
C PHE A 90 2.08 -2.48 -19.93
N LEU A 91 3.40 -2.56 -20.11
CA LEU A 91 4.17 -1.41 -20.61
C LEU A 91 3.73 -0.99 -22.02
N MET A 92 3.38 -1.94 -22.88
CA MET A 92 2.90 -1.67 -24.23
C MET A 92 1.56 -0.95 -24.22
N GLU A 93 0.60 -1.43 -23.40
CA GLU A 93 -0.70 -0.77 -23.23
C GLU A 93 -0.55 0.64 -22.67
N MET A 94 0.32 0.82 -21.67
CA MET A 94 0.56 2.15 -21.10
C MET A 94 1.27 3.09 -22.09
N MET A 95 2.09 2.57 -23.00
CA MET A 95 2.68 3.37 -24.08
C MET A 95 1.63 3.84 -25.08
N ASP A 96 0.70 2.96 -25.49
CA ASP A 96 -0.42 3.31 -26.38
C ASP A 96 -1.31 4.39 -25.75
N ILE A 97 -1.67 4.25 -24.47
CA ILE A 97 -2.46 5.25 -23.74
C ILE A 97 -1.74 6.61 -23.73
N ASN A 98 -0.43 6.63 -23.48
CA ASN A 98 0.35 7.87 -23.46
C ASN A 98 0.42 8.52 -24.86
N GLU A 99 0.56 7.73 -25.92
CA GLU A 99 0.56 8.24 -27.30
C GLU A 99 -0.77 8.89 -27.63
N ARG A 100 -1.89 8.19 -27.38
CA ARG A 100 -3.24 8.71 -27.57
C ARG A 100 -3.53 9.94 -26.71
N LEU A 101 -2.95 10.02 -25.51
CA LEU A 101 -3.09 11.19 -24.65
C LEU A 101 -2.32 12.41 -25.18
N MET A 102 -1.20 12.22 -25.89
CA MET A 102 -0.47 13.33 -26.52
C MET A 102 -1.18 13.89 -27.75
N GLU A 103 -2.00 13.07 -28.42
CA GLU A 103 -2.77 13.44 -29.61
C GLU A 103 -4.21 13.88 -29.29
N VAL A 104 -4.58 13.93 -28.01
CA VAL A 104 -5.96 14.25 -27.59
C VAL A 104 -6.30 15.71 -27.89
N ASP A 105 -7.34 15.93 -28.70
CA ASP A 105 -7.73 17.28 -29.15
C ASP A 105 -9.11 17.72 -28.63
N ASN A 106 -9.86 16.80 -28.02
CA ASN A 106 -11.20 17.10 -27.50
C ASN A 106 -11.57 16.31 -26.25
N SER A 107 -12.60 16.78 -25.57
CA SER A 107 -13.07 16.21 -24.30
C SER A 107 -13.69 14.80 -24.45
N THR A 108 -14.15 14.42 -25.65
CA THR A 108 -14.74 13.10 -25.88
C THR A 108 -13.67 12.02 -25.94
N GLU A 109 -12.57 12.27 -26.64
CA GLU A 109 -11.41 11.37 -26.68
C GLU A 109 -10.76 11.26 -25.30
N LEU A 110 -10.60 12.38 -24.59
CA LEU A 110 -10.05 12.38 -23.23
C LEU A 110 -10.92 11.55 -22.27
N ALA A 111 -12.25 11.68 -22.37
CA ALA A 111 -13.18 10.88 -21.58
C ALA A 111 -13.06 9.37 -21.91
N SER A 112 -12.86 9.02 -23.19
CA SER A 112 -12.66 7.62 -23.60
C SER A 112 -11.37 7.03 -23.01
N ILE A 113 -10.26 7.77 -23.07
CA ILE A 113 -8.97 7.34 -22.50
C ILE A 113 -9.10 7.22 -20.97
N THR A 114 -9.78 8.18 -20.33
CA THR A 114 -10.02 8.16 -18.89
C THR A 114 -10.82 6.92 -18.48
N ALA A 115 -11.87 6.58 -19.22
CA ALA A 115 -12.68 5.40 -18.95
C ALA A 115 -11.88 4.09 -19.07
N GLU A 116 -10.99 4.00 -20.05
CA GLU A 116 -10.08 2.87 -20.24
C GLU A 116 -9.09 2.72 -19.07
N VAL A 117 -8.45 3.82 -18.65
CA VAL A 117 -7.55 3.83 -17.48
C VAL A 117 -8.28 3.43 -16.19
N LEU A 118 -9.51 3.87 -16.00
CA LEU A 118 -10.34 3.48 -14.87
C LEU A 118 -10.74 2.00 -14.92
N ALA A 119 -10.99 1.44 -16.11
CA ALA A 119 -11.26 0.01 -16.28
C ALA A 119 -10.02 -0.83 -15.92
N PHE A 120 -8.82 -0.41 -16.35
CA PHE A 120 -7.56 -1.04 -15.94
C PHE A 120 -7.35 -0.98 -14.42
N GLU A 121 -7.62 0.17 -13.80
CA GLU A 121 -7.52 0.32 -12.34
C GLU A 121 -8.50 -0.62 -11.61
N ALA A 122 -9.72 -0.78 -12.12
CA ALA A 122 -10.72 -1.68 -11.55
C ALA A 122 -10.27 -3.14 -11.62
N ASP A 123 -9.80 -3.61 -12.77
CA ASP A 123 -9.29 -4.98 -12.95
C ASP A 123 -8.11 -5.28 -12.01
N ILE A 124 -7.16 -4.35 -11.90
CA ILE A 124 -6.01 -4.51 -10.99
C ILE A 124 -6.48 -4.59 -9.53
N ASN A 125 -7.47 -3.79 -9.14
CA ASN A 125 -7.99 -3.79 -7.77
C ASN A 125 -8.78 -5.07 -7.45
N GLU A 126 -9.50 -5.64 -8.42
CA GLU A 126 -10.16 -6.94 -8.29
C GLU A 126 -9.14 -8.06 -8.11
N ASN A 127 -8.13 -8.11 -8.98
CA ASN A 127 -7.00 -9.06 -8.85
C ASN A 127 -6.29 -8.93 -7.49
N LEU A 128 -6.10 -7.69 -6.99
CA LEU A 128 -5.52 -7.46 -5.67
C LEU A 128 -6.41 -8.00 -4.56
N HIS A 129 -7.71 -7.81 -4.67
CA HIS A 129 -8.67 -8.34 -3.70
C HIS A 129 -8.56 -9.87 -3.62
N GLU A 130 -8.62 -10.56 -4.77
CA GLU A 130 -8.49 -12.02 -4.83
C GLU A 130 -7.18 -12.54 -4.21
N LEU A 131 -6.07 -11.84 -4.45
CA LEU A 131 -4.77 -12.23 -3.89
C LEU A 131 -4.66 -11.99 -2.38
N THR A 132 -5.53 -11.16 -1.79
CA THR A 132 -5.41 -10.75 -0.38
C THR A 132 -6.43 -11.40 0.56
N THR A 133 -7.61 -11.81 0.07
CA THR A 133 -8.73 -12.31 0.89
C THR A 133 -8.37 -13.50 1.79
N ASP A 134 -7.74 -14.54 1.26
CA ASP A 134 -7.39 -15.78 1.96
C ASP A 134 -5.88 -15.90 2.23
N TYR A 135 -5.13 -14.80 2.11
CA TYR A 135 -3.66 -14.79 2.25
C TYR A 135 -3.16 -15.46 3.54
N THR A 136 -3.86 -15.25 4.66
CA THR A 136 -3.49 -15.82 5.96
C THR A 136 -3.74 -17.33 6.09
N GLN A 137 -4.52 -17.93 5.18
CA GLN A 137 -4.83 -19.37 5.18
C GLN A 137 -3.87 -20.20 4.32
N LEU A 138 -3.01 -19.53 3.56
CA LEU A 138 -2.05 -20.18 2.67
C LEU A 138 -0.83 -20.68 3.43
N ASP A 139 -0.16 -21.67 2.86
CA ASP A 139 1.18 -22.05 3.30
C ASP A 139 2.24 -21.00 2.90
N HIS A 140 3.45 -21.15 3.43
CA HIS A 140 4.54 -20.21 3.19
C HIS A 140 4.91 -20.06 1.71
N THR A 141 4.86 -21.13 0.93
CA THR A 141 5.23 -21.13 -0.49
C THR A 141 4.19 -20.34 -1.29
N ALA A 142 2.91 -20.64 -1.08
CA ALA A 142 1.82 -19.93 -1.72
C ALA A 142 1.77 -18.44 -1.32
N GLN A 143 2.07 -18.10 -0.06
CA GLN A 143 2.20 -16.70 0.35
C GLN A 143 3.34 -15.99 -0.39
N GLU A 144 4.49 -16.64 -0.59
CA GLU A 144 5.61 -16.07 -1.34
C GLU A 144 5.23 -15.75 -2.79
N GLU A 145 4.58 -16.70 -3.48
CA GLU A 145 4.08 -16.50 -4.82
C GLU A 145 3.07 -15.35 -4.90
N ARG A 146 2.16 -15.25 -3.91
CA ARG A 146 1.20 -14.14 -3.85
C ARG A 146 1.87 -12.81 -3.63
N ARG A 147 2.87 -12.72 -2.75
CA ARG A 147 3.60 -11.45 -2.54
C ARG A 147 4.28 -10.96 -3.82
N ILE A 148 4.82 -11.86 -4.64
CA ILE A 148 5.41 -11.51 -5.95
C ILE A 148 4.34 -10.93 -6.88
N LYS A 149 3.15 -11.55 -6.96
CA LYS A 149 2.03 -11.05 -7.76
C LYS A 149 1.52 -9.70 -7.26
N ILE A 150 1.39 -9.54 -5.94
CA ILE A 150 0.98 -8.27 -5.30
C ILE A 150 2.03 -7.18 -5.55
N ALA A 151 3.33 -7.52 -5.53
CA ALA A 151 4.39 -6.57 -5.89
C ALA A 151 4.25 -6.07 -7.33
N ASN A 152 3.86 -6.93 -8.26
CA ASN A 152 3.56 -6.52 -9.64
C ASN A 152 2.41 -5.51 -9.69
N ILE A 153 1.31 -5.81 -9.00
CA ILE A 153 0.15 -4.90 -8.87
C ILE A 153 0.56 -3.57 -8.26
N TYR A 154 1.34 -3.57 -7.19
CA TYR A 154 1.84 -2.36 -6.53
C TYR A 154 2.56 -1.43 -7.52
N TYR A 155 3.40 -1.98 -8.39
CA TYR A 155 4.10 -1.19 -9.40
C TYR A 155 3.18 -0.70 -10.52
N ARG A 156 2.19 -1.51 -10.93
CA ARG A 156 1.16 -1.09 -11.89
C ARG A 156 0.33 0.08 -11.34
N GLN A 157 -0.10 0.00 -10.07
CA GLN A 157 -0.80 1.11 -9.39
C GLN A 157 0.05 2.39 -9.34
N LYS A 158 1.35 2.28 -9.04
CA LYS A 158 2.26 3.44 -9.09
C LYS A 158 2.40 4.04 -10.49
N TYR A 159 2.36 3.22 -11.53
CA TYR A 159 2.41 3.70 -12.91
C TYR A 159 1.09 4.39 -13.30
N LEU A 160 -0.05 3.76 -12.99
CA LEU A 160 -1.37 4.32 -13.26
C LEU A 160 -1.59 5.67 -12.56
N LEU A 161 -1.06 5.85 -11.35
CA LEU A 161 -1.11 7.14 -10.67
C LEU A 161 -0.50 8.26 -11.51
N ARG A 162 0.64 8.00 -12.18
CA ARG A 162 1.30 8.99 -13.05
C ARG A 162 0.51 9.26 -14.33
N ILE A 163 -0.17 8.25 -14.88
CA ILE A 163 -1.07 8.45 -16.02
C ILE A 163 -2.26 9.31 -15.59
N LYS A 164 -2.86 9.05 -14.43
CA LYS A 164 -3.98 9.85 -13.90
C LYS A 164 -3.58 11.31 -13.67
N GLU A 165 -2.39 11.54 -13.11
CA GLU A 165 -1.83 12.91 -13.00
C GLU A 165 -1.64 13.58 -14.37
N SER A 166 -1.27 12.81 -15.39
CA SER A 166 -1.16 13.30 -16.77
C SER A 166 -2.54 13.63 -17.34
N LEU A 167 -3.54 12.74 -17.17
CA LEU A 167 -4.92 12.96 -17.58
C LEU A 167 -5.49 14.25 -16.97
N ASP A 168 -5.29 14.47 -15.67
CA ASP A 168 -5.73 15.69 -14.98
C ASP A 168 -5.07 16.95 -15.57
N THR A 169 -3.80 16.83 -15.96
CA THR A 169 -3.07 17.92 -16.61
C THR A 169 -3.64 18.26 -18.00
N PHE A 170 -4.06 17.27 -18.79
CA PHE A 170 -4.70 17.50 -20.09
C PHE A 170 -6.15 17.98 -19.95
N ALA A 171 -6.90 17.45 -18.98
CA ALA A 171 -8.24 17.90 -18.65
C ALA A 171 -8.29 19.38 -18.31
N ALA A 172 -7.25 19.91 -17.64
CA ALA A 172 -7.15 21.33 -17.31
C ALA A 172 -6.83 22.25 -18.51
N ARG A 173 -6.46 21.68 -19.68
CA ARG A 173 -6.09 22.44 -20.89
C ARG A 173 -7.20 22.54 -21.93
N LEU A 174 -8.16 21.61 -21.91
CA LEU A 174 -9.34 21.57 -22.79
C LEU A 174 -10.49 22.40 -22.22
#